data_AF-A0AA38C5U7-F1
#
_entry.id   AF-A0AA38C5U7-F1
#
_cell.length_a   1.000
_cell.length_b   1.000
_cell.length_c   1.000
_cell.angle_alpha   90.00
_cell.angle_beta   90.00
_cell.angle_gamma   90.00
#
_symmetry.space_group_name_H-M   'P 1'
#
loop_
_entity.id
_entity.type
_entity.pdbx_description
1 polymer ?
#
loop_
_entity_poly.entity_id
_entity_poly.type
_entity_poly.pdbx_seq_one_letter_code
_entity_poly.pdbx_strand_id
1 'polypeptide(L)'
;PVYYEEAIKNEVWEKAMDDEIDAIEKNQTWELMDLPKGKDVIGFNWVYKTKYNVDGKVQKHKARLVVRGFTQQYGVDYNETFAPVARLDT
;
A
#
# COMPACT_ATOMS: atom_id res chain seq x y z
N PRO A 1 -8.90 -9.86 -7.26
CA PRO A 1 -8.27 -10.74 -6.26
C PRO A 1 -8.52 -10.18 -4.86
N VAL A 2 -8.76 -11.06 -3.89
CA VAL A 2 -8.94 -10.67 -2.49
C VAL A 2 -7.65 -10.96 -1.71
N TYR A 3 -6.96 -12.04 -2.07
CA TYR A 3 -5.72 -12.47 -1.42
C TYR A 3 -4.51 -12.35 -2.34
N TYR A 4 -3.33 -12.18 -1.74
CA TYR A 4 -2.05 -12.13 -2.45
C TYR A 4 -1.82 -13.36 -3.33
N GLU A 5 -2.14 -14.55 -2.81
CA GLU A 5 -1.98 -15.82 -3.52
C GLU A 5 -2.79 -15.91 -4.82
N GLU A 6 -3.91 -15.19 -4.90
CA GLU A 6 -4.71 -15.09 -6.12
C GLU A 6 -4.17 -14.02 -7.05
N ALA A 7 -3.69 -12.91 -6.50
CA ALA A 7 -3.16 -11.79 -7.24
C ALA A 7 -1.87 -12.15 -7.97
N ILE A 8 -0.93 -12.81 -7.30
CA ILE A 8 0.38 -13.14 -7.88
C ILE A 8 0.31 -14.15 -9.03
N LYS A 9 -0.78 -14.91 -9.14
CA LYS A 9 -1.02 -15.81 -10.28
C LYS A 9 -1.31 -15.06 -11.58
N ASN A 10 -1.50 -13.75 -11.53
CA ASN A 10 -1.83 -12.91 -12.67
C ASN A 10 -0.82 -11.78 -12.80
N GLU A 11 -0.06 -11.80 -13.90
CA GLU A 11 1.01 -10.83 -14.20
C GLU A 11 0.56 -9.37 -14.10
N VAL A 12 -0.72 -9.08 -14.38
CA VAL A 12 -1.25 -7.72 -14.30
C VAL A 12 -1.28 -7.20 -12.87
N TRP A 13 -1.56 -8.08 -11.90
CA TRP A 13 -1.56 -7.71 -10.49
C TRP A 13 -0.17 -7.76 -9.88
N GLU A 14 0.68 -8.68 -10.33
CA GLU A 14 2.11 -8.70 -10.00
C GLU A 14 2.77 -7.37 -10.36
N LYS A 15 2.64 -6.95 -11.63
CA LYS A 15 3.15 -5.66 -12.10
C LYS A 15 2.58 -4.47 -11.32
N ALA A 16 1.30 -4.53 -10.94
CA ALA A 16 0.69 -3.47 -10.14
C ALA A 16 1.23 -3.41 -8.70
N MET A 17 1.70 -4.54 -8.14
CA MET A 17 2.37 -4.59 -6.84
C MET A 17 3.79 -4.04 -6.95
N ASP A 18 4.53 -4.41 -7.99
CA ASP A 18 5.87 -3.89 -8.26
C ASP A 18 5.85 -2.36 -8.43
N ASP A 19 4.92 -1.84 -9.24
CA ASP A 19 4.67 -0.39 -9.41
C ASP A 19 4.50 0.34 -8.05
N GLU A 20 3.83 -0.30 -7.07
CA GLU A 20 3.59 0.28 -5.75
C GLU A 20 4.85 0.25 -4.87
N ILE A 21 5.61 -0.86 -4.90
CA ILE A 21 6.89 -0.97 -4.18
C ILE A 21 7.89 0.05 -4.74
N ASP A 22 8.04 0.14 -6.06
CA ASP A 22 8.91 1.10 -6.72
C ASP A 22 8.54 2.55 -6.33
N ALA A 23 7.24 2.86 -6.25
CA ALA A 23 6.78 4.17 -5.83
C ALA A 23 7.11 4.46 -4.35
N ILE A 24 6.99 3.46 -3.48
CA ILE A 24 7.36 3.56 -2.06
C ILE A 24 8.85 3.83 -1.90
N GLU A 25 9.69 3.07 -2.59
CA GLU A 25 11.15 3.23 -2.59
C GLU A 25 11.56 4.60 -3.14
N LYS A 26 10.94 5.02 -4.25
CA LYS A 26 11.20 6.33 -4.86
C LYS A 26 10.83 7.49 -3.95
N ASN A 27 9.78 7.34 -3.14
CA ASN A 27 9.37 8.37 -2.18
C ASN A 27 10.33 8.46 -0.98
N GLN A 28 11.25 7.51 -0.81
CA GLN A 28 12.19 7.45 0.32
C GLN A 28 11.50 7.57 1.68
N THR A 29 10.28 7.05 1.77
CA THR A 29 9.43 7.12 2.97
C THR A 29 9.58 5.90 3.87
N TRP A 30 10.33 4.88 3.43
CA TRP A 30 10.51 3.60 4.10
C TRP A 30 11.97 3.18 4.06
N GLU A 31 12.42 2.56 5.15
CA GLU A 31 13.71 1.89 5.26
C GLU A 31 13.46 0.47 5.76
N LEU A 32 14.09 -0.51 5.13
CA LEU A 32 14.05 -1.89 5.61
C LEU A 32 14.93 -2.00 6.86
N MET A 33 14.32 -2.30 8.00
CA MET A 33 15.00 -2.42 9.28
C MET A 33 14.71 -3.78 9.91
N ASP A 34 15.68 -4.32 10.64
CA ASP A 34 15.47 -5.46 11.52
C ASP A 34 14.45 -5.13 12.62
N LEU A 35 13.65 -6.12 13.02
CA LEU A 35 12.68 -5.96 14.10
C LEU A 35 13.41 -5.61 15.41
N PRO A 36 13.18 -4.42 16.00
CA PRO A 36 13.78 -4.07 17.28
C PRO A 36 13.30 -5.02 18.38
N LYS A 37 14.22 -5.33 19.31
CA LYS A 37 13.94 -6.26 20.41
C LYS A 37 12.73 -5.80 21.23
N GLY A 38 11.77 -6.70 21.43
CA GLY A 38 10.59 -6.46 22.25
C GLY A 38 9.47 -5.69 21.56
N LYS A 39 9.53 -5.48 20.23
CA LYS A 39 8.41 -5.00 19.43
C LYS A 39 7.79 -6.13 18.62
N ASP A 40 6.47 -6.02 18.42
CA ASP A 40 5.72 -6.91 17.53
C ASP A 40 5.69 -6.33 16.12
N VAL A 41 5.75 -7.23 15.12
CA VAL A 41 5.62 -6.83 13.71
C VAL A 41 4.17 -6.46 13.44
N ILE A 42 3.95 -5.25 12.94
CA ILE A 42 2.63 -4.86 12.43
C ILE A 42 2.42 -5.52 11.07
N GLY A 43 1.39 -6.36 10.97
CA GLY A 43 1.02 -6.97 9.70
C GLY A 43 0.54 -5.93 8.68
N PHE A 44 0.64 -6.28 7.40
CA PHE A 44 0.08 -5.51 6.29
C PHE A 44 -0.88 -6.39 5.47
N ASN A 45 -1.65 -5.76 4.58
CA ASN A 45 -2.48 -6.42 3.59
C ASN A 45 -2.36 -5.68 2.26
N TRP A 46 -2.55 -6.42 1.17
CA TRP A 46 -2.71 -5.83 -0.16
C TRP A 46 -4.16 -5.46 -0.44
N VAL A 47 -4.38 -4.29 -1.03
CA VAL A 47 -5.70 -3.84 -1.50
C VAL A 47 -5.66 -3.68 -3.01
N TYR A 48 -6.48 -4.47 -3.69
CA TYR A 48 -6.54 -4.49 -5.15
C TYR A 48 -7.80 -3.79 -5.65
N LYS A 49 -7.65 -2.92 -6.65
CA LYS A 49 -8.77 -2.22 -7.28
C LYS A 49 -8.53 -1.99 -8.76
N THR A 50 -9.46 -2.43 -9.59
CA THR A 50 -9.49 -2.06 -11.01
C THR A 50 -10.11 -0.68 -11.16
N LYS A 51 -9.40 0.23 -11.85
CA LYS A 51 -9.90 1.54 -12.24
C LYS A 51 -10.41 1.46 -13.66
N TYR A 52 -11.58 2.02 -13.89
CA TYR A 52 -12.24 2.05 -15.20
C TYR A 52 -12.32 3.50 -15.69
N ASN A 53 -12.20 3.67 -16.99
CA ASN A 53 -12.48 4.94 -17.68
C ASN A 53 -14.00 5.18 -17.71
N VAL A 54 -14.39 6.41 -18.10
CA VAL A 54 -15.81 6.78 -18.29
C VAL A 54 -16.49 5.86 -19.31
N ASP A 55 -15.75 5.41 -20.32
CA ASP A 55 -16.21 4.46 -21.34
C ASP A 55 -16.31 3.00 -20.85
N GLY A 56 -16.07 2.73 -19.56
CA GLY A 56 -16.13 1.40 -18.96
C GLY A 56 -14.93 0.49 -19.26
N LYS A 57 -13.97 0.93 -20.08
CA LYS A 57 -12.71 0.20 -20.32
C LYS A 57 -11.79 0.27 -19.09
N VAL A 58 -10.99 -0.76 -18.87
CA VAL A 58 -10.00 -0.78 -17.79
C VAL A 58 -8.95 0.31 -18.06
N GLN A 59 -8.83 1.23 -17.11
CA GLN A 59 -7.83 2.31 -17.12
C GLN A 59 -6.51 1.84 -16.50
N LYS A 60 -6.57 1.26 -15.30
CA LYS A 60 -5.39 0.79 -14.56
C LYS A 60 -5.80 -0.24 -13.50
N HIS A 61 -4.96 -1.25 -13.31
CA HIS A 61 -5.00 -2.09 -12.12
C HIS A 61 -4.18 -1.43 -11.01
N LYS A 62 -4.82 -1.18 -9.86
CA LYS A 62 -4.19 -0.53 -8.72
C LYS A 62 -4.04 -1.53 -7.59
N ALA A 63 -2.81 -1.83 -7.19
CA ALA A 63 -2.52 -2.46 -5.92
C ALA A 63 -2.08 -1.38 -4.92
N ARG A 64 -2.29 -1.64 -3.63
CA ARG A 64 -1.77 -0.82 -2.54
C ARG A 64 -1.34 -1.68 -1.38
N LEU A 65 -0.20 -1.37 -0.81
CA LEU A 65 0.26 -1.96 0.43
C LEU A 65 -0.32 -1.17 1.61
N VAL A 66 -1.10 -1.83 2.47
CA VAL A 66 -1.79 -1.17 3.58
C VAL A 66 -1.46 -1.85 4.88
N VAL A 67 -0.88 -1.11 5.82
CA VAL A 67 -0.59 -1.57 7.17
C VAL A 67 -1.90 -1.77 7.94
N ARG A 68 -1.95 -2.78 8.84
CA ARG A 68 -3.08 -3.01 9.76
C ARG A 68 -3.10 -1.93 10.86
N GLY A 69 -3.44 -0.70 10.49
CA GLY A 69 -3.36 0.47 11.38
C GLY A 69 -4.13 0.34 12.70
N PHE A 70 -5.16 -0.52 12.77
CA PHE A 70 -5.90 -0.77 14.01
C PHE A 70 -5.08 -1.47 15.11
N THR A 71 -3.92 -2.05 14.76
CA THR A 71 -2.98 -2.61 15.74
C THR A 71 -1.87 -1.64 16.13
N GLN A 72 -1.84 -0.44 15.56
CA GLN A 72 -0.82 0.57 15.87
C GLN A 72 -1.14 1.29 17.18
N GLN A 73 -0.10 1.57 17.97
CA GLN A 73 -0.20 2.32 19.21
C GLN A 73 0.50 3.68 19.08
N TYR A 74 -0.21 4.75 19.41
CA TYR A 74 0.35 6.10 19.46
C TYR A 74 1.48 6.18 20.49
N GLY A 75 2.60 6.80 20.12
CA GLY A 75 3.81 6.90 20.95
C GLY A 75 4.70 5.66 20.96
N VAL A 76 4.27 4.56 20.32
CA VAL A 76 5.06 3.33 20.15
C VAL A 76 5.38 3.08 18.68
N ASP A 77 4.35 3.13 17.82
CA ASP A 77 4.44 2.80 16.39
C ASP A 77 4.39 4.05 15.51
N TYR A 78 3.73 5.11 15.98
CA TYR A 78 3.68 6.40 15.29
C TYR A 78 3.55 7.55 16.28
N ASN A 79 4.07 8.72 15.92
CA ASN A 79 4.02 9.94 16.73
C ASN A 79 3.12 11.03 16.12
N GLU A 80 2.75 10.92 14.84
CA GLU A 80 1.94 11.93 14.13
C GLU A 80 0.97 11.24 13.16
N THR A 81 -0.19 11.87 12.93
CA THR A 81 -1.21 11.37 11.98
C THR A 81 -1.33 12.33 10.80
N PHE A 82 -1.26 11.81 9.58
CA PHE A 82 -1.46 12.60 8.36
C PHE A 82 -2.90 12.46 7.87
N ALA A 83 -3.59 13.59 7.72
CA ALA A 83 -4.90 13.64 7.07
C ALA A 83 -4.73 13.93 5.57
N PRO A 84 -5.40 13.20 4.67
CA PRO A 84 -5.34 13.49 3.24
C PRO A 84 -6.06 14.82 2.97
N VAL A 85 -5.32 15.83 2.51
CA VAL A 85 -5.89 17.09 2.04
C VAL A 85 -6.00 17.05 0.52
N ALA A 86 -7.19 17.27 -0.02
CA ALA A 86 -7.38 17.41 -1.46
C ALA A 86 -6.60 18.64 -1.95
N ARG A 87 -5.64 18.42 -2.86
CA ARG A 87 -5.01 19.51 -3.60
C ARG A 87 -5.83 19.74 -4.86
N LEU A 88 -6.39 20.94 -5.01
CA LEU A 88 -6.90 21.41 -6.29
C LEU A 88 -5.67 21.88 -7.06
N ASP A 89 -5.23 21.10 -8.06
CA ASP A 89 -4.23 21.59 -9.00
C ASP A 89 -4.83 22.83 -9.71
N THR A 90 -4.14 23.97 -9.61
CA THR A 90 -4.50 25.24 -10.28
C THR A 90 -3.86 25.33 -11.64
#